data_AF-A0A6H2GYU7-F1
#
_entry.id   AF-A0A6H2GYU7-F1
#
_cell.length_a   1.000
_cell.length_b   1.000
_cell.length_c   1.000
_cell.angle_alpha   90.00
_cell.angle_beta   90.00
_cell.angle_gamma   90.00
#
_symmetry.space_group_name_H-M   'P 1'
#
loop_
_entity.id
_entity.type
_entity.pdbx_description
1 polymer ?
#
loop_
_entity_poly.entity_id
_entity_poly.type
_entity_poly.pdbx_seq_one_letter_code
_entity_poly.pdbx_strand_id
1 'polypeptide(L)'
;MSMRGERTMPGSGTLRATGRMNATAKRKKEWKKHEAGPSRRRSVFDRLFTMAVSVLLVAYGWILIKVILLKLGTGDIGFLADQLRHSMSEPGLVLERVRRGNLEPFSQIRSDWDGGSSIGRLNLFGNLLIFIPFGMLLRIALRRKALRLLGAAAVSFAASLALECSQALFGIGTFDVDDLILNTAGGLFGAMAAGAALLLPRLLRKRGRGA
;
A
#
# COMPACT_ATOMS: atom_id res chain seq x y z
N MET A 1 -83.66 19.27 -40.86
CA MET A 1 -84.31 18.48 -39.80
C MET A 1 -83.28 17.51 -39.23
N SER A 2 -82.93 17.73 -37.95
CA SER A 2 -82.31 16.85 -36.94
C SER A 2 -81.37 15.68 -37.29
N MET A 3 -80.14 15.80 -36.75
CA MET A 3 -79.40 14.85 -35.87
C MET A 3 -78.70 13.56 -36.38
N ARG A 4 -77.42 13.50 -35.99
CA ARG A 4 -76.60 12.38 -35.42
C ARG A 4 -75.93 11.34 -36.32
N GLY A 5 -74.61 11.25 -36.14
CA GLY A 5 -73.76 10.09 -36.43
C GLY A 5 -72.32 10.35 -35.96
N GLU A 6 -71.93 9.77 -34.84
CA GLU A 6 -70.65 9.93 -34.12
C GLU A 6 -69.49 9.09 -34.70
N ARG A 7 -68.25 9.44 -34.29
CA ARG A 7 -67.05 8.57 -34.08
C ARG A 7 -66.36 8.05 -35.36
N THR A 8 -65.03 7.99 -35.55
CA THR A 8 -63.82 7.97 -34.70
C THR A 8 -62.58 8.14 -35.61
N MET A 9 -61.53 8.82 -35.13
CA MET A 9 -60.11 8.60 -35.48
C MET A 9 -59.36 8.52 -34.13
N PRO A 10 -58.32 7.68 -33.92
CA PRO A 10 -57.20 7.50 -34.86
C PRO A 10 -56.67 6.07 -35.00
N GLY A 11 -56.24 5.72 -36.21
CA GLY A 11 -55.33 4.59 -36.43
C GLY A 11 -53.93 4.95 -35.92
N SER A 12 -53.48 4.26 -34.89
CA SER A 12 -52.11 4.29 -34.38
C SER A 12 -51.15 3.67 -35.40
N GLY A 13 -50.71 4.50 -36.35
CA GLY A 13 -49.57 4.17 -37.20
C GLY A 13 -48.32 4.03 -36.35
N THR A 14 -47.89 2.80 -36.13
CA THR A 14 -46.59 2.43 -35.59
C THR A 14 -45.48 3.15 -36.37
N LEU A 15 -44.92 4.21 -35.79
CA LEU A 15 -43.67 4.82 -36.23
C LEU A 15 -42.55 3.80 -36.00
N ARG A 16 -42.23 3.04 -37.06
CA ARG A 16 -41.01 2.26 -37.16
C ARG A 16 -39.85 3.24 -37.16
N ALA A 17 -39.29 3.51 -35.99
CA ALA A 17 -38.04 4.25 -35.84
C ALA A 17 -36.89 3.40 -36.43
N THR A 18 -36.72 3.45 -37.75
CA THR A 18 -35.50 2.99 -38.41
C THR A 18 -34.37 3.88 -37.94
N GLY A 19 -33.62 3.41 -36.95
CA GLY A 19 -32.41 4.04 -36.42
C GLY A 19 -31.33 4.14 -37.49
N ARG A 20 -31.40 5.17 -38.34
CA ARG A 20 -30.23 5.65 -39.07
C ARG A 20 -29.35 6.37 -38.07
N MET A 21 -28.32 5.67 -37.59
CA MET A 21 -27.18 6.34 -36.95
C MET A 21 -26.70 7.45 -37.90
N ASN A 22 -26.74 8.69 -37.44
CA ASN A 22 -26.21 9.82 -38.19
C ASN A 22 -24.69 9.64 -38.39
N ALA A 23 -24.19 10.10 -39.55
CA ALA A 23 -22.78 9.96 -39.91
C ALA A 23 -21.83 10.53 -38.85
N THR A 24 -22.29 11.53 -38.10
CA THR A 24 -21.62 12.13 -36.94
C THR A 24 -21.49 11.17 -35.75
N ALA A 25 -22.52 10.39 -35.40
CA ALA A 25 -22.40 9.35 -34.39
C ALA A 25 -21.50 8.19 -34.84
N LYS A 26 -21.57 7.80 -36.12
CA LYS A 26 -20.68 6.77 -36.68
C LYS A 26 -19.22 7.22 -36.59
N ARG A 27 -18.93 8.46 -36.96
CA ARG A 27 -17.59 9.07 -36.92
C ARG A 27 -17.09 9.28 -35.49
N LYS A 28 -17.95 9.63 -34.52
CA LYS A 28 -17.60 9.63 -33.08
C LYS A 28 -17.30 8.23 -32.54
N LYS A 29 -18.01 7.21 -33.03
CA LYS A 29 -17.78 5.81 -32.63
C LYS A 29 -16.47 5.28 -33.20
N GLU A 30 -16.14 5.63 -34.45
CA GLU A 30 -14.84 5.35 -35.07
C GLU A 30 -13.70 6.13 -34.39
N TRP A 31 -13.88 7.43 -34.11
CA TRP A 31 -12.92 8.24 -33.37
C TRP A 31 -12.63 7.65 -31.99
N LYS A 32 -13.66 7.25 -31.23
CA LYS A 32 -13.49 6.53 -29.95
C LYS A 32 -12.80 5.15 -30.10
N LYS A 33 -12.95 4.50 -31.26
CA LYS A 33 -12.29 3.21 -31.55
C LYS A 33 -10.81 3.38 -31.89
N HIS A 34 -10.43 4.52 -32.48
CA HIS A 34 -9.04 4.89 -32.79
C HIS A 34 -8.32 5.62 -31.63
N GLU A 35 -9.04 6.34 -30.76
CA GLU A 35 -8.53 6.92 -29.50
C GLU A 35 -8.39 5.90 -28.37
N ALA A 36 -9.02 4.73 -28.50
CA ALA A 36 -8.69 3.58 -27.68
C ALA A 36 -7.30 3.08 -28.11
N GLY A 37 -6.27 3.84 -27.73
CA GLY A 37 -4.87 3.47 -27.89
C GLY A 37 -4.66 2.05 -27.36
N PRO A 38 -3.72 1.29 -27.95
CA PRO A 38 -3.61 -0.15 -27.73
C PRO A 38 -3.68 -0.44 -26.24
N SER A 39 -4.70 -1.18 -25.82
CA SER A 39 -4.76 -1.76 -24.50
C SER A 39 -3.44 -2.50 -24.32
N ARG A 40 -2.54 -1.92 -23.51
CA ARG A 40 -1.14 -2.32 -23.44
C ARG A 40 -1.10 -3.75 -22.89
N ARG A 41 -1.22 -4.73 -23.77
CA ARG A 41 -1.22 -6.15 -23.45
C ARG A 41 0.14 -6.41 -22.83
N ARG A 42 0.16 -6.56 -21.50
CA ARG A 42 1.41 -6.65 -20.75
C ARG A 42 2.19 -7.84 -21.28
N SER A 43 3.50 -7.66 -21.44
CA SER A 43 4.37 -8.76 -21.84
C SER A 43 4.33 -9.85 -20.76
N VAL A 44 4.63 -11.10 -21.15
CA VAL A 44 4.82 -12.20 -20.18
C VAL A 44 5.89 -11.81 -19.16
N PHE A 45 6.95 -11.16 -19.64
CA PHE A 45 8.03 -10.62 -18.81
C PHE A 45 7.54 -9.68 -17.70
N ASP A 46 6.67 -8.70 -17.99
CA ASP A 46 6.15 -7.76 -16.98
C ASP A 46 5.40 -8.48 -15.85
N ARG A 47 4.70 -9.58 -16.18
CA ARG A 47 3.99 -10.40 -15.19
C ARG A 47 4.97 -11.16 -14.33
N LEU A 48 5.92 -11.87 -14.95
CA LEU A 48 6.96 -12.63 -14.24
C LEU A 48 7.79 -11.74 -13.33
N PHE A 49 8.24 -10.57 -13.82
CA PHE A 49 8.99 -9.60 -13.04
C PHE A 49 8.21 -9.13 -11.82
N THR A 50 6.92 -8.78 -11.99
CA THR A 50 6.12 -8.37 -10.82
C THR A 50 5.94 -9.52 -9.84
N MET A 51 5.73 -10.74 -10.33
CA MET A 51 5.57 -11.92 -9.48
C MET A 51 6.83 -12.15 -8.65
N ALA A 52 8.01 -12.03 -9.26
CA ALA A 52 9.29 -12.12 -8.58
C ALA A 52 9.44 -11.03 -7.49
N VAL A 53 9.13 -9.77 -7.80
CA VAL A 53 9.16 -8.68 -6.81
C VAL A 53 8.16 -8.92 -5.66
N SER A 54 6.96 -9.43 -5.96
CA SER A 54 5.98 -9.78 -4.95
C SER A 54 6.46 -10.92 -4.04
N VAL A 55 7.11 -11.95 -4.60
CA VAL A 55 7.72 -13.03 -3.82
C VAL A 55 8.83 -12.48 -2.92
N LEU A 56 9.70 -11.61 -3.44
CA LEU A 56 10.75 -10.95 -2.64
C LEU A 56 10.16 -10.09 -1.52
N LEU A 57 9.08 -9.36 -1.78
CA LEU A 57 8.40 -8.55 -0.77
C LEU A 57 7.82 -9.43 0.34
N VAL A 58 7.19 -10.55 0.00
CA VAL A 58 6.66 -11.51 0.99
C VAL A 58 7.79 -12.15 1.79
N ALA A 59 8.85 -12.60 1.13
CA ALA A 59 10.02 -13.17 1.79
C ALA A 59 10.69 -12.15 2.73
N TYR A 60 10.81 -10.89 2.31
CA TYR A 60 11.33 -9.81 3.14
C TYR A 60 10.41 -9.51 4.32
N GLY A 61 9.09 -9.47 4.12
CA GLY A 61 8.11 -9.31 5.19
C GLY A 61 8.21 -10.42 6.24
N TRP A 62 8.41 -11.67 5.81
CA TRP A 62 8.66 -12.80 6.71
C TRP A 62 9.94 -12.61 7.55
N ILE A 63 11.04 -12.17 6.90
CA ILE A 63 12.29 -11.85 7.61
C ILE A 63 12.06 -10.73 8.62
N LEU A 64 11.32 -9.68 8.24
CA LEU A 64 11.03 -8.53 9.08
C LEU A 64 10.23 -8.93 10.32
N ILE A 65 9.21 -9.78 10.16
CA ILE A 65 8.47 -10.39 11.28
C ILE A 65 9.43 -11.16 12.20
N LYS A 66 10.31 -12.01 11.66
CA LYS A 66 11.28 -12.74 12.47
C LYS A 66 12.27 -11.84 13.20
N VAL A 67 12.80 -10.82 12.55
CA VAL A 67 13.79 -9.92 13.15
C VAL A 67 13.17 -9.07 14.25
N ILE A 68 11.99 -8.48 14.00
CA ILE A 68 11.33 -7.55 14.92
C ILE A 68 10.62 -8.30 16.06
N LEU A 69 9.86 -9.36 15.76
CA LEU A 69 9.17 -10.13 16.81
C LEU A 69 10.12 -11.03 17.58
N LEU A 70 10.99 -11.80 16.91
CA LEU A 70 11.72 -12.88 17.57
C LEU A 70 13.13 -12.49 18.04
N LYS A 71 13.51 -11.20 17.90
CA LYS A 71 14.86 -10.66 18.18
C LYS A 71 15.96 -11.70 17.92
N LEU A 72 16.09 -12.12 16.66
CA LEU A 72 17.09 -13.06 16.13
C LEU A 72 17.32 -14.42 16.84
N GLY A 73 16.56 -14.81 17.89
CA GLY A 73 16.83 -16.11 18.51
C GLY A 73 16.16 -16.49 19.83
N THR A 74 15.08 -15.83 20.29
CA THR A 74 14.57 -16.10 21.66
C THR A 74 13.19 -16.76 21.75
N GLY A 75 12.41 -16.83 20.67
CA GLY A 75 11.08 -17.44 20.71
C GLY A 75 10.93 -18.59 19.70
N ASP A 76 10.82 -19.82 20.20
CA ASP A 76 10.21 -20.90 19.42
C ASP A 76 8.70 -20.63 19.29
N ILE A 77 8.07 -21.19 18.26
CA ILE A 77 6.62 -21.12 18.01
C ILE A 77 5.84 -21.59 19.25
N GLY A 78 6.37 -22.56 20.00
CA GLY A 78 5.78 -23.02 21.26
C GLY A 78 5.66 -21.90 22.31
N PHE A 79 6.75 -21.14 22.52
CA PHE A 79 6.74 -20.00 23.44
C PHE A 79 5.74 -18.92 23.01
N LEU A 80 5.71 -18.57 21.72
CA LEU A 80 4.72 -17.61 21.20
C LEU A 80 3.29 -18.12 21.36
N ALA A 81 3.04 -19.41 21.16
CA ALA A 81 1.72 -20.00 21.34
C ALA A 81 1.27 -19.96 22.80
N ASP A 82 2.18 -20.22 23.75
CA ASP A 82 1.87 -20.15 25.18
C ASP A 82 1.65 -18.71 25.63
N GLN A 83 2.45 -17.77 25.17
CA GLN A 83 2.21 -16.35 25.42
C GLN A 83 0.88 -15.88 24.84
N LEU A 84 0.54 -16.31 23.63
CA LEU A 84 -0.74 -15.98 23.01
C LEU A 84 -1.91 -16.53 23.84
N ARG A 85 -1.83 -17.78 24.29
CA ARG A 85 -2.84 -18.40 25.16
C ARG A 85 -3.01 -17.58 26.44
N HIS A 86 -1.92 -17.18 27.06
CA HIS A 86 -1.94 -16.40 28.30
C HIS A 86 -2.56 -15.00 28.08
N SER A 87 -2.21 -14.32 26.99
CA SER A 87 -2.80 -13.05 26.61
C SER A 87 -4.30 -13.15 26.27
N MET A 88 -4.75 -14.29 25.73
CA MET A 88 -6.16 -14.53 25.44
C MET A 88 -6.97 -14.87 26.70
N SER A 89 -6.36 -15.53 27.70
CA SER A 89 -7.01 -15.77 28.99
C SER A 89 -7.10 -14.50 29.86
N GLU A 90 -6.14 -13.59 29.70
CA GLU A 90 -6.08 -12.33 30.46
C GLU A 90 -5.88 -11.12 29.53
N PRO A 91 -6.94 -10.70 28.79
CA PRO A 91 -6.82 -9.60 27.82
C PRO A 91 -6.42 -8.27 28.45
N GLY A 92 -6.61 -8.11 29.77
CA GLY A 92 -6.12 -6.97 30.54
C GLY A 92 -4.61 -6.78 30.43
N LEU A 93 -3.83 -7.86 30.32
CA LEU A 93 -2.37 -7.81 30.14
C LEU A 93 -1.98 -7.17 28.80
N VAL A 94 -2.73 -7.44 27.73
CA VAL A 94 -2.48 -6.84 26.41
C VAL A 94 -2.73 -5.34 26.48
N LEU A 95 -3.85 -4.92 27.07
CA LEU A 95 -4.16 -3.51 27.24
C LEU A 95 -3.13 -2.81 28.12
N GLU A 96 -2.67 -3.47 29.18
CA GLU A 96 -1.62 -2.96 30.04
C GLU A 96 -0.30 -2.79 29.29
N ARG A 97 0.12 -3.75 28.46
CA ARG A 97 1.34 -3.64 27.62
C ARG A 97 1.24 -2.53 26.58
N VAL A 98 0.05 -2.28 26.04
CA VAL A 98 -0.19 -1.13 25.16
C VAL A 98 -0.10 0.18 25.94
N ARG A 99 -0.69 0.25 27.15
CA ARG A 99 -0.70 1.46 28.00
C ARG A 99 0.64 1.79 28.65
N ARG A 100 1.41 0.76 29.01
CA ARG A 100 2.78 0.88 29.56
C ARG A 100 3.79 1.21 28.45
N GLY A 101 3.44 0.95 27.21
CA GLY A 101 4.24 1.32 26.05
C GLY A 101 4.27 2.84 25.81
N ASN A 102 5.07 3.26 24.85
CA ASN A 102 5.13 4.66 24.46
C ASN A 102 3.94 4.99 23.54
N LEU A 103 3.00 5.79 24.06
CA LEU A 103 1.86 6.33 23.31
C LEU A 103 2.02 7.81 22.98
N GLU A 104 3.10 8.45 23.45
CA GLU A 104 3.39 9.86 23.20
C GLU A 104 4.33 9.98 21.99
N PRO A 105 3.84 10.52 20.86
CA PRO A 105 4.68 10.69 19.68
C PRO A 105 5.92 11.53 19.97
N PHE A 106 7.03 11.09 19.42
CA PHE A 106 8.38 11.64 19.48
C PHE A 106 9.06 11.60 20.86
N SER A 107 8.44 11.01 21.88
CA SER A 107 9.00 10.98 23.23
C SER A 107 10.22 10.03 23.33
N GLN A 108 10.11 8.82 22.78
CA GLN A 108 11.17 7.82 22.74
C GLN A 108 12.25 8.24 21.76
N ILE A 109 11.89 8.79 20.60
CA ILE A 109 12.84 9.38 19.63
C ILE A 109 13.72 10.43 20.30
N ARG A 110 13.11 11.35 21.06
CA ARG A 110 13.83 12.40 21.78
C ARG A 110 14.72 11.80 22.87
N SER A 111 14.19 10.87 23.67
CA SER A 111 14.93 10.21 24.74
C SER A 111 16.16 9.46 24.22
N ASP A 112 16.00 8.68 23.15
CA ASP A 112 17.07 7.90 22.53
C ASP A 112 18.12 8.77 21.83
N TRP A 113 17.72 9.96 21.34
CA TRP A 113 18.62 10.94 20.76
C TRP A 113 19.42 11.70 21.84
N ASP A 114 18.72 12.30 22.79
CA ASP A 114 19.30 13.18 23.82
C ASP A 114 20.08 12.39 24.88
N GLY A 115 19.64 11.17 25.21
CA GLY A 115 20.31 10.27 26.15
C GLY A 115 21.68 9.80 25.66
N GLY A 116 22.01 9.99 24.38
CA GLY A 116 23.35 9.81 23.84
C GLY A 116 23.88 8.37 23.84
N SER A 117 23.04 7.39 24.19
CA SER A 117 23.44 5.98 24.26
C SER A 117 23.56 5.38 22.84
N SER A 118 24.56 4.51 22.65
CA SER A 118 24.71 3.81 21.37
C SER A 118 23.54 2.86 21.08
N ILE A 119 22.93 2.31 22.14
CA ILE A 119 21.79 1.40 22.02
C ILE A 119 20.54 2.15 21.55
N GLY A 120 20.21 3.31 22.14
CA GLY A 120 19.06 4.13 21.73
C GLY A 120 19.17 4.57 20.27
N ARG A 121 20.35 5.06 19.85
CA ARG A 121 20.61 5.38 18.44
C ARG A 121 20.44 4.17 17.51
N LEU A 122 20.90 2.98 17.92
CA LEU A 122 20.73 1.77 17.13
C LEU A 122 19.26 1.37 16.98
N ASN A 123 18.42 1.59 18.00
CA ASN A 123 16.98 1.34 17.89
C ASN A 123 16.32 2.32 16.90
N LEU A 124 16.60 3.62 17.07
CA LEU A 124 16.15 4.70 16.19
C LEU A 124 16.46 4.41 14.72
N PHE A 125 17.74 4.19 14.41
CA PHE A 125 18.17 3.91 13.05
C PHE A 125 17.77 2.50 12.60
N GLY A 126 17.74 1.52 13.47
CA GLY A 126 17.35 0.15 13.15
C GLY A 126 15.93 0.07 12.61
N ASN A 127 14.98 0.70 13.31
CA ASN A 127 13.57 0.76 12.91
C ASN A 127 13.40 1.52 11.59
N LEU A 128 14.06 2.67 11.45
CA LEU A 128 14.06 3.42 10.20
C LEU A 128 14.65 2.62 9.02
N LEU A 129 15.85 2.05 9.19
CA LEU A 129 16.63 1.44 8.12
C LEU A 129 16.04 0.12 7.65
N ILE A 130 15.47 -0.70 8.53
CA ILE A 130 14.92 -2.02 8.13
C ILE A 130 13.69 -1.87 7.23
N PHE A 131 12.96 -0.75 7.32
CA PHE A 131 11.83 -0.45 6.44
C PHE A 131 12.22 0.21 5.12
N ILE A 132 13.46 0.68 4.94
CA ILE A 132 13.90 1.26 3.66
C ILE A 132 13.85 0.24 2.52
N PRO A 133 14.46 -0.96 2.62
CA PRO A 133 14.35 -1.98 1.57
C PRO A 133 12.90 -2.41 1.33
N PHE A 134 12.10 -2.52 2.39
CA PHE A 134 10.67 -2.82 2.29
C PHE A 134 9.92 -1.77 1.45
N GLY A 135 10.14 -0.49 1.72
CA GLY A 135 9.58 0.63 0.96
C GLY A 135 10.01 0.65 -0.51
N MET A 136 11.27 0.30 -0.79
CA MET A 136 11.77 0.14 -2.16
C MET A 136 11.02 -0.97 -2.90
N LEU A 137 10.88 -2.15 -2.29
CA LEU A 137 10.16 -3.28 -2.87
C LEU A 137 8.68 -2.94 -3.11
N LEU A 138 8.02 -2.27 -2.15
CA LEU A 138 6.65 -1.79 -2.30
C LEU A 138 6.52 -0.83 -3.48
N ARG A 139 7.43 0.14 -3.62
CA ARG A 139 7.41 1.11 -4.72
C ARG A 139 7.49 0.46 -6.10
N ILE A 140 8.24 -0.64 -6.21
CA ILE A 140 8.44 -1.42 -7.43
C ILE A 140 7.22 -2.32 -7.68
N ALA A 141 6.70 -2.98 -6.65
CA ALA A 141 5.51 -3.83 -6.71
C ALA A 141 4.24 -3.03 -7.07
N LEU A 142 4.11 -1.81 -6.53
CA LEU A 142 2.97 -0.93 -6.77
C LEU A 142 3.00 -0.41 -8.20
N ARG A 143 2.07 -0.90 -9.01
CA ARG A 143 1.97 -0.57 -10.44
C ARG A 143 1.32 0.79 -10.74
N ARG A 144 0.47 1.30 -9.84
CA ARG A 144 -0.24 2.57 -10.02
C ARG A 144 0.64 3.76 -9.60
N LYS A 145 1.05 4.58 -10.58
CA LYS A 145 1.93 5.76 -10.40
C LYS A 145 1.49 6.69 -9.26
N ALA A 146 0.20 7.02 -9.18
CA ALA A 146 -0.33 7.95 -8.20
C ALA A 146 -0.31 7.43 -6.75
N LEU A 147 -0.32 6.11 -6.55
CA LEU A 147 -0.45 5.49 -5.23
C LEU A 147 0.87 4.97 -4.67
N ARG A 148 1.99 5.29 -5.31
CA ARG A 148 3.26 4.65 -4.99
C ARG A 148 3.91 5.13 -3.70
N LEU A 149 3.73 6.40 -3.35
CA LEU A 149 4.23 6.95 -2.08
C LEU A 149 3.18 6.76 -0.99
N LEU A 150 1.94 7.17 -1.24
CA LEU A 150 0.85 6.99 -0.28
C LEU A 150 0.60 5.52 0.05
N GLY A 151 0.62 4.63 -0.96
CA GLY A 151 0.49 3.20 -0.74
C GLY A 151 1.70 2.59 -0.02
N ALA A 152 2.92 3.11 -0.27
CA ALA A 152 4.09 2.66 0.50
C ALA A 152 3.99 3.09 1.96
N ALA A 153 3.59 4.34 2.23
CA ALA A 153 3.36 4.84 3.58
C ALA A 153 2.25 4.05 4.29
N ALA A 154 1.09 3.88 3.65
CA ALA A 154 -0.04 3.15 4.23
C ALA A 154 0.29 1.67 4.52
N VAL A 155 0.97 0.98 3.61
CA VAL A 155 1.37 -0.42 3.84
C VAL A 155 2.48 -0.53 4.89
N SER A 156 3.43 0.42 4.94
CA SER A 156 4.47 0.44 5.97
C SER A 156 3.88 0.73 7.36
N PHE A 157 2.96 1.68 7.45
CA PHE A 157 2.20 1.96 8.67
C PHE A 157 1.41 0.74 9.12
N ALA A 158 0.63 0.13 8.22
CA ALA A 158 -0.17 -1.05 8.56
C ALA A 158 0.70 -2.24 9.00
N ALA A 159 1.83 -2.46 8.32
CA ALA A 159 2.79 -3.51 8.68
C ALA A 159 3.42 -3.23 10.05
N SER A 160 3.86 -2.00 10.30
CA SER A 160 4.43 -1.63 11.59
C SER A 160 3.40 -1.71 12.72
N LEU A 161 2.18 -1.23 12.50
CA LEU A 161 1.10 -1.34 13.48
C LEU A 161 0.82 -2.80 13.83
N ALA A 162 0.79 -3.68 12.83
CA ALA A 162 0.59 -5.10 13.05
C ALA A 162 1.74 -5.72 13.87
N LEU A 163 2.98 -5.27 13.69
CA LEU A 163 4.14 -5.74 14.46
C LEU A 163 4.07 -5.26 15.91
N GLU A 164 3.84 -3.97 16.15
CA GLU A 164 3.70 -3.40 17.49
C GLU A 164 2.55 -4.06 18.27
N CYS A 165 1.38 -4.23 17.62
CA CYS A 165 0.26 -4.95 18.22
C CYS A 165 0.60 -6.41 18.49
N SER A 166 1.36 -7.06 17.61
CA SER A 166 1.80 -8.45 17.82
C SER A 166 2.77 -8.52 19.00
N GLN A 167 3.68 -7.57 19.18
CA GLN A 167 4.60 -7.55 20.33
C GLN A 167 3.85 -7.46 21.66
N ALA A 168 2.84 -6.58 21.73
CA ALA A 168 1.97 -6.49 22.91
C ALA A 168 1.14 -7.77 23.11
N LEU A 169 0.60 -8.34 22.03
CA LEU A 169 -0.23 -9.55 22.07
C LEU A 169 0.58 -10.78 22.51
N PHE A 170 1.79 -10.97 22.01
CA PHE A 170 2.68 -12.08 22.38
C PHE A 170 3.48 -11.81 23.66
N GLY A 171 3.32 -10.64 24.30
CA GLY A 171 4.02 -10.33 25.55
C GLY A 171 5.54 -10.27 25.45
N ILE A 172 6.05 -10.13 24.23
CA ILE A 172 7.49 -10.07 23.93
C ILE A 172 8.02 -8.63 23.87
N GLY A 173 7.12 -7.65 23.97
CA GLY A 173 7.43 -6.24 24.00
C GLY A 173 6.20 -5.40 24.38
N THR A 174 6.38 -4.09 24.36
CA THR A 174 5.32 -3.09 24.54
C THR A 174 5.07 -2.37 23.23
N PHE A 175 3.92 -1.73 23.09
CA PHE A 175 3.59 -0.93 21.92
C PHE A 175 4.40 0.37 21.91
N ASP A 176 5.05 0.72 20.81
CA ASP A 176 5.74 2.01 20.67
C ASP A 176 5.25 2.79 19.43
N VAL A 177 4.63 3.96 19.67
CA VAL A 177 4.16 4.84 18.60
C VAL A 177 5.32 5.45 17.79
N ASP A 178 6.50 5.56 18.38
CA ASP A 178 7.67 6.09 17.68
C ASP A 178 8.26 5.08 16.71
N ASP A 179 8.23 3.80 17.05
CA ASP A 179 8.61 2.72 16.13
C ASP A 179 7.67 2.70 14.92
N LEU A 180 6.37 2.92 15.14
CA LEU A 180 5.38 3.09 14.07
C LEU A 180 5.71 4.29 13.15
N ILE A 181 6.14 5.41 13.72
CA ILE A 181 6.55 6.60 12.96
C ILE A 181 7.85 6.32 12.17
N LEU A 182 8.87 5.75 12.81
CA LEU A 182 10.17 5.46 12.20
C LEU A 182 10.05 4.45 11.07
N ASN A 183 9.35 3.35 11.30
CA ASN A 183 9.12 2.32 10.28
C ASN A 183 8.34 2.88 9.08
N THR A 184 7.31 3.70 9.34
CA THR A 184 6.56 4.38 8.27
C THR A 184 7.44 5.34 7.48
N ALA A 185 8.28 6.13 8.17
CA ALA A 185 9.23 7.04 7.54
C ALA A 185 10.27 6.27 6.70
N GLY A 186 10.78 5.16 7.20
CA GLY A 186 11.71 4.28 6.50
C GLY A 186 11.11 3.74 5.21
N GLY A 187 9.87 3.28 5.27
CA GLY A 187 9.11 2.83 4.11
C GLY A 187 8.91 3.94 3.06
N LEU A 188 8.66 5.17 3.50
CA LEU A 188 8.55 6.32 2.62
C LEU A 188 9.90 6.68 1.97
N PHE A 189 10.99 6.73 2.74
CA PHE A 189 12.33 6.99 2.22
C PHE A 189 12.78 5.93 1.22
N GLY A 190 12.53 4.66 1.51
CA GLY A 190 12.76 3.58 0.56
C GLY A 190 11.97 3.77 -0.75
N ALA A 191 10.70 4.14 -0.64
CA ALA A 191 9.86 4.37 -1.80
C ALA A 191 10.31 5.60 -2.62
N MET A 192 10.83 6.64 -1.97
CA MET A 192 11.43 7.81 -2.62
C MET A 192 12.75 7.44 -3.31
N ALA A 193 13.64 6.72 -2.64
CA ALA A 193 14.92 6.27 -3.19
C ALA A 193 14.74 5.42 -4.45
N ALA A 194 13.84 4.43 -4.42
CA ALA A 194 13.49 3.63 -5.60
C ALA A 194 12.88 4.50 -6.71
N GLY A 195 12.08 5.51 -6.36
CA GLY A 195 11.55 6.49 -7.32
C GLY A 195 12.66 7.29 -8.01
N ALA A 196 13.59 7.85 -7.23
CA ALA A 196 14.72 8.63 -7.73
C ALA A 196 15.63 7.79 -8.63
N ALA A 197 16.00 6.58 -8.20
CA ALA A 197 16.83 5.66 -8.99
C ALA A 197 16.22 5.34 -10.37
N LEU A 198 14.89 5.18 -10.44
CA LEU A 198 14.17 4.91 -11.70
C LEU A 198 14.02 6.16 -12.61
N LEU A 199 14.15 7.36 -12.06
CA LEU A 199 13.99 8.63 -12.79
C LEU A 199 15.33 9.23 -13.25
N LEU A 200 16.41 9.02 -12.50
CA LEU A 200 17.73 9.61 -12.74
C LEU A 200 18.26 9.37 -14.17
N PRO A 201 18.23 8.15 -14.75
CA PRO A 201 18.72 7.93 -16.11
C PRO A 201 17.92 8.67 -17.18
N ARG A 202 16.63 8.94 -16.93
CA ARG A 202 15.76 9.64 -17.89
C ARG A 202 16.06 11.13 -17.93
N LEU A 203 16.40 11.71 -16.78
CA LEU A 203 16.78 13.12 -16.67
C LEU A 203 18.14 13.37 -17.31
N LEU A 204 19.12 12.49 -17.06
CA LEU A 204 20.45 12.57 -17.67
C LEU A 204 20.37 12.45 -19.21
N ARG A 205 19.54 11.54 -19.73
CA ARG A 205 19.37 11.36 -21.18
C ARG A 205 18.63 12.53 -21.87
N LYS A 206 17.77 13.26 -21.15
CA LYS A 206 17.07 14.44 -21.67
C LYS A 206 18.01 15.65 -21.76
N ARG A 207 18.94 15.79 -20.81
CA ARG A 207 19.93 16.89 -20.76
C ARG A 207 20.96 16.79 -21.88
N GLY A 208 21.42 15.60 -22.26
CA GLY A 208 22.35 15.40 -23.38
C GLY A 208 21.74 15.43 -24.79
N ARG A 209 20.44 15.69 -24.93
CA ARG A 209 19.74 15.86 -26.22
C ARG A 209 19.31 17.30 -26.50
N GLY A 210 19.55 18.20 -25.55
CA GLY A 210 19.26 19.63 -25.67
C GLY A 210 20.51 20.51 -25.53
N ALA A 211 21.70 19.91 -25.66
CA ALA A 211 22.99 20.56 -25.73
C ALA A 211 23.65 20.21 -27.07
#